data_AF-A0A1F4PKR8-F1
#
_entry.id   AF-A0A1F4PKR8-F1
#
_cell.length_a   1.000
_cell.length_b   1.000
_cell.length_c   1.000
_cell.angle_alpha   90.00
_cell.angle_beta   90.00
_cell.angle_gamma   90.00
#
_symmetry.space_group_name_H-M   'P 1'
#
loop_
_entity.id
_entity.type
_entity.pdbx_description
1 polymer ?
#
loop_
_entity_poly.entity_id
_entity_poly.type
_entity_poly.pdbx_seq_one_letter_code
_entity_poly.pdbx_strand_id
1 'polypeptide(L)'
;MNKKSSGYILVLTLLVISVLTILVTQIFYQSSSNLSLMNTLVNKEKAKILALSGIQLSIDRLSVRLEKENSESKKLEIPGTTRQGLGQAQKKPETISSASKLNKELLTRILPVINKWQTVELKESEDGISGKLNICICCENGKLNINKIYDFKKHQFVNSGQIKNDYLKLMQDFFKKMEVFADQKDVMQAFQGYLADRQFPLNETTELLNIKFGYFKENVFYRPSISGEKKQIFLTDLFTVWTQDNKLEPWLLSNSVQVLLGLDANQDNIEKRNQVVPDWISKFKSSFDWSKDWNDILKPVYQREFTSLPHDLVGFLNSTFTAKIFSVISYGTVAGVTQKVYGILQLTTKNDAVEVSLKKLYWL
;
A
#
# COMPACT_ATOMS: atom_id res chain seq x y z
N MET A 1 -7.66 71.72 61.18
CA MET A 1 -7.13 71.70 59.80
C MET A 1 -6.77 70.27 59.42
N ASN A 2 -7.60 69.59 58.64
CA ASN A 2 -7.33 68.23 58.17
C ASN A 2 -6.32 68.29 57.02
N LYS A 3 -5.05 67.91 57.29
CA LYS A 3 -4.06 67.62 56.25
C LYS A 3 -4.55 66.39 55.46
N LYS A 4 -5.12 66.60 54.28
CA LYS A 4 -5.39 65.53 53.32
C LYS A 4 -4.05 64.93 52.87
N SER A 5 -3.77 63.70 53.30
CA SER A 5 -2.60 62.92 52.88
C SER A 5 -2.78 62.42 51.45
N SER A 6 -2.35 63.19 50.45
CA SER A 6 -2.58 62.88 49.01
C SER A 6 -1.69 61.75 48.46
N GLY A 7 -0.69 61.25 49.21
CA GLY A 7 0.23 60.21 48.76
C GLY A 7 -0.39 58.80 48.61
N TYR A 8 -1.42 58.49 49.41
CA TYR A 8 -2.04 57.15 49.39
C TYR A 8 -2.84 56.87 48.12
N ILE A 9 -3.40 57.91 47.48
CA ILE A 9 -4.19 57.77 46.25
C ILE A 9 -3.28 57.29 45.11
N LEU A 10 -2.06 57.83 45.02
CA LEU A 10 -1.10 57.46 43.98
C LEU A 10 -0.65 56.00 44.13
N VAL A 11 -0.31 55.57 45.34
CA VAL A 11 0.08 54.18 45.62
C VAL A 11 -1.07 53.21 45.32
N LEU A 12 -2.31 53.55 45.71
CA LEU A 12 -3.48 52.74 45.41
C LEU A 12 -3.73 52.64 43.89
N THR A 13 -3.62 53.75 43.15
CA THR A 13 -3.77 53.72 41.70
C THR A 13 -2.70 52.86 41.02
N LEU A 14 -1.44 52.92 41.47
CA LEU A 14 -0.38 52.07 40.94
C LEU A 14 -0.60 50.59 41.24
N LEU A 15 -1.09 50.25 42.44
CA LEU A 15 -1.46 48.88 42.79
C LEU A 15 -2.61 48.37 41.92
N VAL A 16 -3.67 49.17 41.74
CA VAL A 16 -4.80 48.80 40.88
C VAL A 16 -4.36 48.61 39.43
N ILE A 17 -3.54 49.52 38.89
CA ILE A 17 -2.98 49.39 37.54
C ILE A 17 -2.13 48.12 37.44
N SER A 18 -1.26 47.85 38.41
CA SER A 18 -0.40 46.66 38.40
C SER A 18 -1.22 45.37 38.40
N VAL A 19 -2.26 45.29 39.24
CA VAL A 19 -3.19 44.13 39.27
C VAL A 19 -3.92 44.00 37.94
N LEU A 20 -4.42 45.10 37.37
CA LEU A 20 -5.08 45.08 36.06
C LEU A 20 -4.13 44.62 34.95
N THR A 21 -2.87 45.09 34.94
CA THR A 21 -1.87 44.63 33.98
C THR A 21 -1.63 43.14 34.12
N ILE A 22 -1.45 42.61 35.34
CA ILE A 22 -1.28 41.16 35.58
C ILE A 22 -2.49 40.38 35.03
N LEU A 23 -3.72 40.82 35.32
CA LEU A 23 -4.93 40.17 34.85
C LEU A 23 -5.04 40.18 33.32
N VAL A 24 -4.81 41.33 32.69
CA VAL A 24 -4.84 41.46 31.21
C VAL A 24 -3.76 40.60 30.57
N THR A 25 -2.54 40.61 31.12
CA THR A 25 -1.43 39.78 30.64
C THR A 25 -1.77 38.29 30.78
N GLN A 26 -2.34 37.86 31.90
CA GLN A 26 -2.73 36.47 32.11
C GLN A 26 -3.84 36.04 31.13
N ILE A 27 -4.87 36.87 30.94
CA ILE A 27 -5.95 36.61 29.96
C ILE A 27 -5.37 36.53 28.55
N PHE A 28 -4.45 37.42 28.19
CA PHE A 28 -3.81 37.43 26.88
C PHE A 28 -3.01 36.14 26.65
N TYR A 29 -2.17 35.73 27.61
CA TYR A 29 -1.38 34.50 27.48
C TYR A 29 -2.26 33.24 27.39
N GLN A 30 -3.29 33.14 28.25
CA GLN A 30 -4.23 32.02 28.19
C GLN A 30 -5.00 32.00 26.85
N SER A 31 -5.48 33.15 26.38
CA SER A 31 -6.19 33.25 25.10
C SER A 31 -5.30 32.91 23.93
N SER A 32 -4.07 33.44 23.88
CA SER A 32 -3.11 33.16 22.81
C SER A 32 -2.75 31.66 22.77
N SER A 33 -2.46 31.06 23.92
CA SER A 33 -2.18 29.62 24.02
C SER A 33 -3.38 28.78 23.58
N ASN A 34 -4.59 29.12 24.02
CA ASN A 34 -5.81 28.41 23.64
C ASN A 34 -6.12 28.54 22.15
N LEU A 35 -5.92 29.71 21.55
CA LEU A 35 -6.10 29.92 20.11
C LEU A 35 -5.10 29.09 19.31
N SER A 36 -3.83 29.04 19.72
CA SER A 36 -2.83 28.19 19.07
C SER A 36 -3.21 26.71 19.16
N LEU A 37 -3.63 26.24 20.33
CA LEU A 37 -4.08 24.86 20.52
C LEU A 37 -5.32 24.54 19.66
N MET A 38 -6.32 25.43 19.64
CA MET A 38 -7.51 25.28 18.80
C MET A 38 -7.14 25.19 17.32
N ASN A 39 -6.25 26.05 16.83
CA ASN A 39 -5.78 26.00 15.45
C ASN A 39 -5.08 24.67 15.13
N THR A 40 -4.21 24.18 16.01
CA THR A 40 -3.55 22.87 15.84
C THR A 40 -4.57 21.73 15.82
N LEU A 41 -5.59 21.75 16.70
CA LEU A 41 -6.63 20.74 16.73
C LEU A 41 -7.50 20.76 15.48
N VAL A 42 -7.91 21.94 15.01
CA VAL A 42 -8.64 22.10 13.75
C VAL A 42 -7.82 21.56 12.58
N ASN A 43 -6.54 21.92 12.49
CA ASN A 43 -5.65 21.42 11.43
C ASN A 43 -5.42 19.91 11.52
N LYS A 44 -5.36 19.36 12.73
CA LYS A 44 -5.29 17.92 12.96
C LYS A 44 -6.53 17.20 12.44
N GLU A 45 -7.74 17.68 12.75
CA GLU A 45 -8.98 17.08 12.25
C GLU A 45 -9.10 17.22 10.73
N LYS A 46 -8.71 18.37 10.16
CA LYS A 46 -8.63 18.53 8.70
C LYS A 46 -7.67 17.52 8.07
N ALA A 47 -6.47 17.36 8.62
CA ALA A 47 -5.49 16.38 8.15
C ALA A 47 -5.98 14.94 8.30
N LYS A 48 -6.73 14.64 9.37
CA LYS A 48 -7.36 13.35 9.64
C LYS A 48 -8.41 13.00 8.58
N ILE A 49 -9.32 13.93 8.28
CA ILE A 49 -10.32 13.79 7.22
C ILE A 49 -9.62 13.58 5.88
N LEU A 50 -8.59 14.37 5.59
CA LEU A 50 -7.82 14.24 4.35
C LEU A 50 -7.16 12.86 4.22
N ALA A 51 -6.57 12.34 5.29
CA ALA A 51 -5.99 10.99 5.29
C ALA A 51 -7.06 9.91 5.04
N LEU A 52 -8.26 10.03 5.64
CA LEU A 52 -9.38 9.13 5.38
C LEU A 52 -9.88 9.21 3.93
N SER A 53 -9.92 10.41 3.34
CA SER A 53 -10.29 10.58 1.93
C SER A 53 -9.37 9.80 0.99
N GLY A 54 -8.09 9.63 1.33
CA GLY A 54 -7.19 8.78 0.55
C GLY A 54 -7.55 7.29 0.56
N ILE A 55 -8.17 6.80 1.64
CA ILE A 55 -8.75 5.45 1.67
C ILE A 55 -9.95 5.37 0.71
N GLN A 56 -10.82 6.39 0.74
CA GLN A 56 -12.00 6.43 -0.14
C GLN A 56 -11.61 6.52 -1.63
N LEU A 57 -10.62 7.33 -1.97
CA LEU A 57 -10.08 7.40 -3.34
C LEU A 57 -9.47 6.05 -3.78
N SER A 58 -8.87 5.31 -2.85
CA SER A 58 -8.35 3.97 -3.15
C SER A 58 -9.46 2.95 -3.35
N ILE A 59 -10.55 3.05 -2.57
CA ILE A 59 -11.76 2.25 -2.75
C ILE A 59 -12.35 2.48 -4.14
N ASP A 60 -12.49 3.75 -4.56
CA ASP A 60 -12.98 4.10 -5.89
C ASP A 60 -12.08 3.54 -7.00
N ARG A 61 -10.77 3.70 -6.86
CA ARG A 61 -9.80 3.19 -7.85
C ARG A 61 -9.80 1.67 -7.99
N LEU A 62 -10.03 0.95 -6.88
CA LEU A 62 -10.12 -0.52 -6.86
C LEU A 62 -11.52 -1.03 -7.26
N SER A 63 -12.53 -0.17 -7.24
CA SER A 63 -13.88 -0.52 -7.68
C SER A 63 -13.92 -0.54 -9.20
N VAL A 64 -14.48 -1.62 -9.75
CA VAL A 64 -14.59 -1.83 -11.20
C VAL A 64 -16.02 -2.23 -11.50
N ARG A 65 -16.61 -1.66 -12.55
CA ARG A 65 -17.90 -2.09 -13.06
C ARG A 65 -17.75 -2.34 -14.55
N LEU A 66 -18.09 -3.54 -15.02
CA LEU A 66 -18.24 -3.76 -16.45
C LEU A 66 -19.49 -3.01 -16.90
N GLU A 67 -19.31 -2.03 -17.78
CA GLU A 67 -20.44 -1.50 -18.53
C GLU A 67 -21.00 -2.63 -19.38
N LYS A 68 -22.32 -2.86 -19.27
CA LYS A 68 -22.99 -3.73 -20.24
C LYS A 68 -22.86 -2.99 -21.57
N GLU A 69 -22.09 -3.55 -22.50
CA GLU A 69 -22.08 -3.09 -23.88
C GLU A 69 -23.54 -3.09 -24.35
N ASN A 70 -24.15 -1.91 -24.43
CA ASN A 70 -25.36 -1.73 -25.19
C ASN A 70 -24.93 -1.94 -26.64
N SER A 71 -25.24 -3.13 -27.15
CA SER A 71 -25.10 -3.52 -28.55
C SER A 71 -26.03 -2.69 -29.43
N GLU A 72 -25.80 -1.39 -29.54
CA GLU A 72 -26.44 -0.51 -30.52
C GLU A 72 -25.66 0.81 -30.57
N SER A 73 -25.13 1.13 -31.76
CA SER A 73 -24.55 2.43 -32.15
C SER A 73 -23.02 2.60 -32.07
N LYS A 74 -22.31 2.13 -33.11
CA LYS A 74 -21.47 2.98 -33.98
C LYS A 74 -20.87 2.16 -35.13
N LYS A 75 -21.69 1.89 -36.16
CA LYS A 75 -21.16 1.82 -37.53
C LYS A 75 -20.82 3.25 -37.93
N LEU A 76 -19.54 3.62 -37.83
CA LEU A 76 -19.01 4.71 -38.63
C LEU A 76 -18.62 4.08 -39.97
N GLU A 77 -19.48 4.27 -40.96
CA GLU A 77 -19.18 4.04 -42.36
C GLU A 77 -18.07 5.02 -42.76
N ILE A 78 -16.93 4.48 -43.20
CA ILE A 78 -15.99 5.21 -44.05
C ILE A 78 -16.08 4.55 -45.44
N PRO A 79 -16.38 5.29 -46.52
CA PRO A 79 -16.54 4.72 -47.85
C PRO A 79 -15.18 4.39 -48.48
N GLY A 80 -15.04 3.15 -48.94
CA GLY A 80 -14.30 2.76 -50.14
C GLY A 80 -12.77 2.80 -50.10
N THR A 81 -12.14 1.61 -50.03
CA THR A 81 -11.21 1.18 -51.09
C THR A 81 -11.04 -0.34 -51.08
N THR A 82 -11.32 -0.96 -52.21
CA THR A 82 -11.10 -2.37 -52.54
C THR A 82 -9.61 -2.74 -52.47
N ARG A 83 -9.26 -3.85 -51.80
CA ARG A 83 -8.16 -4.74 -52.22
C ARG A 83 -8.37 -6.16 -51.68
N GLN A 84 -8.35 -7.10 -52.61
CA GLN A 84 -8.50 -8.54 -52.45
C GLN A 84 -7.25 -9.19 -51.84
N GLY A 85 -7.46 -10.27 -51.08
CA GLY A 85 -6.63 -11.48 -51.13
C GLY A 85 -5.52 -11.61 -50.08
N LEU A 86 -5.73 -12.47 -49.08
CA LEU A 86 -5.05 -13.79 -48.91
C LEU A 86 -5.23 -14.29 -47.47
N GLY A 87 -5.54 -15.58 -47.37
CA GLY A 87 -5.99 -16.24 -46.15
C GLY A 87 -4.98 -16.22 -45.01
N GLN A 88 -5.50 -15.98 -43.81
CA GLN A 88 -4.87 -16.43 -42.57
C GLN A 88 -5.95 -17.05 -41.69
N ALA A 89 -5.63 -18.25 -41.21
CA ALA A 89 -6.44 -19.02 -40.28
C ALA A 89 -6.85 -18.15 -39.08
N GLN A 90 -8.15 -17.90 -38.96
CA GLN A 90 -8.74 -17.28 -37.78
C GLN A 90 -8.50 -18.19 -36.58
N LYS A 91 -7.51 -17.83 -35.75
CA LYS A 91 -7.51 -18.24 -34.35
C LYS A 91 -8.83 -17.78 -33.76
N LYS A 92 -9.68 -18.73 -33.36
CA LYS A 92 -10.88 -18.48 -32.57
C LYS A 92 -10.52 -17.52 -31.42
N PRO A 93 -11.18 -16.37 -31.27
CA PRO A 93 -11.00 -15.57 -30.08
C PRO A 93 -11.47 -16.40 -28.88
N GLU A 94 -10.56 -16.67 -27.94
CA GLU A 94 -10.90 -17.27 -26.65
C GLU A 94 -12.01 -16.44 -26.02
N THR A 95 -13.10 -17.08 -25.62
CA THR A 95 -14.21 -16.43 -24.93
C THR A 95 -13.71 -16.02 -23.55
N ILE A 96 -13.24 -14.77 -23.42
CA ILE A 96 -12.75 -14.22 -22.16
C ILE A 96 -13.92 -14.19 -21.17
N SER A 97 -13.81 -14.95 -20.07
CA SER A 97 -14.80 -14.95 -19.00
C SER A 97 -14.96 -13.54 -18.39
N SER A 98 -16.15 -13.21 -17.88
CA SER A 98 -16.40 -11.90 -17.24
C SER A 98 -15.41 -11.61 -16.11
N ALA A 99 -15.01 -12.63 -15.35
CA ALA A 99 -13.98 -12.54 -14.32
C ALA A 99 -12.60 -12.13 -14.88
N SER A 100 -12.21 -12.67 -16.03
CA SER A 100 -10.94 -12.29 -16.69
C SER A 100 -10.99 -10.85 -17.21
N LYS A 101 -12.14 -10.39 -17.72
CA LYS A 101 -12.34 -8.97 -18.09
C LYS A 101 -12.22 -8.04 -16.87
N LEU A 102 -12.86 -8.39 -15.76
CA LEU A 102 -12.76 -7.64 -14.49
C LEU A 102 -11.32 -7.56 -13.98
N ASN A 103 -10.58 -8.67 -14.00
CA ASN A 103 -9.19 -8.70 -13.58
C ASN A 103 -8.30 -7.82 -14.46
N LYS A 104 -8.52 -7.85 -15.78
CA LYS A 104 -7.80 -7.01 -16.72
C LYS A 104 -8.06 -5.52 -16.46
N GLU A 105 -9.32 -5.14 -16.24
CA GLU A 105 -9.70 -3.75 -15.92
C GLU A 105 -9.13 -3.29 -14.56
N LEU A 106 -9.15 -4.17 -13.54
CA LEU A 106 -8.51 -3.89 -12.26
C LEU A 106 -6.99 -3.63 -12.43
N LEU A 107 -6.31 -4.46 -13.23
CA LEU A 107 -4.89 -4.29 -13.52
C LEU A 107 -4.61 -2.98 -14.26
N THR A 108 -5.47 -2.59 -15.22
CA THR A 108 -5.39 -1.28 -15.91
C THR A 108 -5.39 -0.12 -14.93
N ARG A 109 -6.24 -0.17 -13.91
CA ARG A 109 -6.36 0.92 -12.92
C ARG A 109 -5.22 0.94 -11.90
N ILE A 110 -4.70 -0.24 -11.52
CA ILE A 110 -3.80 -0.38 -10.38
C ILE A 110 -2.32 -0.43 -10.74
N LEU A 111 -1.95 -1.09 -11.86
CA LEU A 111 -0.54 -1.27 -12.23
C LEU A 111 0.23 0.04 -12.36
N PRO A 112 -0.34 1.16 -12.86
CA PRO A 112 0.34 2.45 -12.88
C PRO A 112 0.84 2.95 -11.52
N VAL A 113 0.10 2.65 -10.45
CA VAL A 113 0.24 3.30 -9.15
C VAL A 113 0.62 2.34 -8.01
N ILE A 114 0.57 1.02 -8.25
CA ILE A 114 0.88 0.01 -7.24
C ILE A 114 2.28 0.23 -6.65
N ASN A 115 2.37 0.16 -5.32
CA ASN A 115 3.56 0.35 -4.49
C ASN A 115 4.23 1.73 -4.62
N LYS A 116 3.55 2.75 -5.16
CA LYS A 116 4.07 4.11 -5.37
C LYS A 116 3.22 5.17 -4.68
N TRP A 117 3.86 6.28 -4.30
CA TRP A 117 3.16 7.47 -3.84
C TRP A 117 2.41 8.14 -4.99
N GLN A 118 1.12 8.35 -4.79
CA GLN A 118 0.28 9.25 -5.55
C GLN A 118 0.09 10.50 -4.71
N THR A 119 0.49 11.65 -5.23
CA THR A 119 0.39 12.92 -4.52
C THR A 119 -0.72 13.76 -5.14
N VAL A 120 -1.62 14.26 -4.31
CA VAL A 120 -2.61 15.26 -4.66
C VAL A 120 -2.38 16.49 -3.80
N GLU A 121 -2.12 17.63 -4.43
CA GLU A 121 -2.00 18.92 -3.75
C GLU A 121 -3.33 19.64 -3.84
N LEU A 122 -3.86 20.05 -2.69
CA LEU A 122 -5.13 20.76 -2.56
C LEU A 122 -4.86 22.24 -2.33
N LYS A 123 -5.62 23.08 -3.03
CA LYS A 123 -5.52 24.54 -2.94
C LYS A 123 -6.76 25.10 -2.29
N GLU A 124 -6.57 26.04 -1.37
CA GLU A 124 -7.69 26.67 -0.65
C GLU A 124 -8.69 27.36 -1.59
N SER A 125 -8.21 27.94 -2.70
CA SER A 125 -9.05 28.61 -3.70
C SER A 125 -9.97 27.69 -4.50
N GLU A 126 -9.59 26.41 -4.66
CA GLU A 126 -10.31 25.44 -5.52
C GLU A 126 -11.04 24.40 -4.66
N ASP A 127 -10.37 23.91 -3.61
CA ASP A 127 -10.83 22.78 -2.79
C ASP A 127 -11.35 23.21 -1.41
N GLY A 128 -11.27 24.50 -1.07
CA GLY A 128 -11.63 25.03 0.26
C GLY A 128 -10.65 24.68 1.38
N ILE A 129 -9.55 24.00 1.06
CA ILE A 129 -8.47 23.65 1.98
C ILE A 129 -7.11 23.64 1.28
N SER A 130 -6.09 24.23 1.91
CA SER A 130 -4.70 24.02 1.50
C SER A 130 -4.12 22.80 2.21
N GLY A 131 -3.66 21.82 1.43
CA GLY A 131 -3.14 20.58 1.99
C GLY A 131 -2.50 19.66 0.96
N LYS A 132 -1.96 18.54 1.45
CA LYS A 132 -1.31 17.52 0.62
C LYS A 132 -1.80 16.15 1.04
N LEU A 133 -2.25 15.36 0.08
CA LEU A 133 -2.67 13.98 0.24
C LEU A 133 -1.69 13.07 -0.49
N ASN A 134 -1.07 12.12 0.23
CA ASN A 134 -0.24 11.09 -0.36
C ASN A 134 -0.90 9.73 -0.16
N ILE A 135 -1.07 8.95 -1.22
CA ILE A 135 -1.73 7.65 -1.20
C ILE A 135 -0.79 6.61 -1.82
N CYS A 136 -0.64 5.46 -1.18
CA CYS A 136 0.05 4.31 -1.73
C CYS A 136 -0.83 3.07 -1.60
N ILE A 137 -1.09 2.38 -2.71
CA ILE A 137 -1.84 1.13 -2.74
C ILE A 137 -0.86 -0.02 -2.94
N CYS A 138 -0.95 -1.06 -2.12
CA CYS A 138 -0.14 -2.28 -2.21
C CYS A 138 -1.06 -3.49 -2.23
N CYS A 139 -0.62 -4.61 -2.81
CA CYS A 139 -1.40 -5.85 -2.84
C CYS A 139 -0.94 -6.79 -1.73
N GLU A 140 -1.85 -7.30 -0.91
CA GLU A 140 -1.54 -8.29 0.12
C GLU A 140 -1.21 -9.66 -0.49
N ASN A 141 -1.79 -10.00 -1.65
CA ASN A 141 -1.45 -11.23 -2.38
C ASN A 141 -0.02 -11.19 -2.98
N GLY A 142 0.62 -10.02 -3.01
CA GLY A 142 2.04 -9.86 -3.35
C GLY A 142 2.99 -10.07 -2.17
N LYS A 143 2.49 -10.51 -1.01
CA LYS A 143 3.21 -10.67 0.27
C LYS A 143 3.14 -12.11 0.74
N LEU A 144 4.05 -12.49 1.65
CA LEU A 144 4.07 -13.81 2.24
C LEU A 144 3.04 -13.94 3.36
N ASN A 145 2.07 -14.83 3.20
CA ASN A 145 1.06 -15.04 4.24
C ASN A 145 1.53 -16.03 5.30
N ILE A 146 1.90 -15.53 6.47
CA ILE A 146 2.47 -16.35 7.56
C ILE A 146 1.49 -17.44 8.01
N ASN A 147 0.20 -17.09 8.13
CA ASN A 147 -0.86 -18.01 8.54
C ASN A 147 -1.16 -19.11 7.53
N LYS A 148 -0.69 -18.98 6.29
CA LYS A 148 -0.90 -19.96 5.22
C LYS A 148 0.35 -20.75 4.87
N ILE A 149 1.53 -20.26 5.23
CA ILE A 149 2.81 -20.95 5.01
C ILE A 149 3.31 -21.70 6.25
N TYR A 150 2.75 -21.43 7.43
CA TYR A 150 3.06 -22.11 8.68
C TYR A 150 1.83 -22.84 9.26
N ASP A 151 1.98 -24.13 9.56
CA ASP A 151 0.94 -24.94 10.20
C ASP A 151 1.09 -24.88 11.72
N PHE A 152 0.28 -24.02 12.37
CA PHE A 152 0.29 -23.85 13.83
C PHE A 152 -0.19 -25.07 14.62
N LYS A 153 -0.86 -26.04 13.98
CA LYS A 153 -1.24 -27.29 14.66
C LYS A 153 -0.09 -28.29 14.67
N LYS A 154 0.70 -28.30 13.59
CA LYS A 154 1.88 -29.17 13.46
C LYS A 154 3.18 -28.50 13.89
N HIS A 155 3.16 -27.21 14.21
CA HIS A 155 4.31 -26.37 14.52
C HIS A 155 5.46 -26.51 13.50
N GLN A 156 5.11 -26.46 12.21
CA GLN A 156 6.09 -26.54 11.12
C GLN A 156 5.63 -25.78 9.89
N PHE A 157 6.59 -25.39 9.04
CA PHE A 157 6.27 -24.85 7.73
C PHE A 157 5.56 -25.89 6.85
N VAL A 158 4.61 -25.42 6.05
CA VAL A 158 3.88 -26.26 5.11
C VAL A 158 4.87 -26.92 4.14
N ASN A 159 4.70 -28.22 3.90
CA ASN A 159 5.56 -29.03 3.03
C ASN A 159 7.07 -29.05 3.41
N SER A 160 7.40 -28.73 4.67
CA SER A 160 8.79 -28.82 5.15
C SER A 160 9.38 -30.21 4.89
N GLY A 161 10.57 -30.25 4.25
CA GLY A 161 11.27 -31.49 3.90
C GLY A 161 10.82 -32.13 2.58
N GLN A 162 9.85 -31.54 1.86
CA GLN A 162 9.49 -32.00 0.52
C GLN A 162 10.46 -31.47 -0.55
N ILE A 163 10.55 -32.19 -1.67
CA ILE A 163 11.41 -31.79 -2.80
C ILE A 163 10.85 -30.54 -3.50
N LYS A 164 9.52 -30.39 -3.53
CA LYS A 164 8.83 -29.28 -4.19
C LYS A 164 8.03 -28.48 -3.17
N ASN A 165 8.00 -27.17 -3.34
CA ASN A 165 7.17 -26.24 -2.55
C ASN A 165 7.48 -26.28 -1.03
N ASP A 166 8.74 -26.46 -0.65
CA ASP A 166 9.18 -26.44 0.75
C ASP A 166 9.26 -24.99 1.26
N TYR A 167 8.26 -24.57 2.05
CA TYR A 167 8.23 -23.20 2.58
C TYR A 167 9.37 -22.92 3.57
N LEU A 168 9.91 -23.94 4.25
CA LEU A 168 11.04 -23.71 5.15
C LEU A 168 12.27 -23.24 4.35
N LYS A 169 12.56 -23.88 3.22
CA LYS A 169 13.66 -23.48 2.33
C LYS A 169 13.45 -22.09 1.73
N LEU A 170 12.24 -21.80 1.25
CA LEU A 170 11.90 -20.47 0.74
C LEU A 170 12.15 -19.39 1.80
N MET A 171 11.69 -19.63 3.04
CA MET A 171 11.88 -18.69 4.12
C MET A 171 13.36 -18.56 4.49
N GLN A 172 14.12 -19.66 4.57
CA GLN A 172 15.57 -19.62 4.79
C GLN A 172 16.28 -18.73 3.75
N ASP A 173 15.94 -18.87 2.46
CA ASP A 173 16.49 -18.03 1.40
C ASP A 173 16.12 -16.54 1.57
N PHE A 174 14.87 -16.25 1.90
CA PHE A 174 14.39 -14.88 2.11
C PHE A 174 15.06 -14.24 3.33
N PHE A 175 15.14 -14.95 4.45
CA PHE A 175 15.80 -14.47 5.65
C PHE A 175 17.30 -14.28 5.44
N LYS A 176 18.00 -15.21 4.77
CA LYS A 176 19.42 -15.05 4.41
C LYS A 176 19.68 -13.77 3.62
N LYS A 177 18.79 -13.43 2.70
CA LYS A 177 18.89 -12.16 1.96
C LYS A 177 18.55 -10.96 2.83
N MET A 178 17.60 -11.10 3.76
CA MET A 178 17.24 -10.05 4.71
C MET A 178 18.36 -9.74 5.71
N GLU A 179 19.18 -10.72 6.11
CA GLU A 179 20.33 -10.51 7.01
C GLU A 179 21.32 -9.47 6.45
N VAL A 180 21.44 -9.37 5.13
CA VAL A 180 22.24 -8.34 4.44
C VAL A 180 21.71 -6.92 4.71
N PHE A 181 20.39 -6.77 4.89
CA PHE A 181 19.76 -5.48 5.19
C PHE A 181 19.69 -5.20 6.69
N ALA A 182 19.53 -6.25 7.49
CA ALA A 182 19.28 -6.15 8.92
C ALA A 182 20.54 -5.97 9.77
N ASP A 183 21.72 -6.27 9.22
CA ASP A 183 22.98 -6.40 9.97
C ASP A 183 22.82 -7.26 11.25
N GLN A 184 21.96 -8.27 11.14
CA GLN A 184 21.59 -9.18 12.21
C GLN A 184 21.65 -10.60 11.67
N LYS A 185 22.27 -11.50 12.43
CA LYS A 185 22.33 -12.94 12.12
C LYS A 185 21.20 -13.70 12.80
N ASP A 186 20.91 -14.90 12.30
CA ASP A 186 20.01 -15.88 12.89
C ASP A 186 18.56 -15.40 13.00
N VAL A 187 18.18 -14.48 12.10
CA VAL A 187 16.85 -13.85 12.11
C VAL A 187 15.77 -14.89 11.80
N MET A 188 16.09 -15.88 10.95
CA MET A 188 15.21 -17.02 10.67
C MET A 188 14.94 -17.89 11.91
N GLN A 189 15.96 -18.16 12.73
CA GLN A 189 15.81 -19.01 13.90
C GLN A 189 14.90 -18.35 14.94
N ALA A 190 15.06 -17.04 15.16
CA ALA A 190 14.18 -16.26 16.03
C ALA A 190 12.73 -16.25 15.51
N PHE A 191 12.54 -16.11 14.18
CA PHE A 191 11.23 -16.20 13.54
C PHE A 191 10.57 -17.55 13.78
N GLN A 192 11.29 -18.64 13.47
CA GLN A 192 10.78 -19.99 13.59
C GLN A 192 10.46 -20.34 15.04
N GLY A 193 11.33 -19.98 15.99
CA GLY A 193 11.08 -20.18 17.42
C GLY A 193 9.81 -19.47 17.88
N TYR A 194 9.64 -18.20 17.50
CA TYR A 194 8.42 -17.45 17.82
C TYR A 194 7.15 -18.10 17.27
N LEU A 195 7.17 -18.59 16.03
CA LEU A 195 6.02 -19.30 15.46
C LEU A 195 5.77 -20.67 16.13
N ALA A 196 6.83 -21.36 16.55
CA ALA A 196 6.74 -22.65 17.24
C ALA A 196 6.11 -22.51 18.63
N ASP A 197 6.42 -21.45 19.36
CA ASP A 197 5.86 -21.20 20.70
C ASP A 197 4.37 -20.85 20.68
N ARG A 198 3.84 -20.42 19.52
CA ARG A 198 2.45 -19.99 19.38
C ARG A 198 1.50 -21.15 19.19
N GLN A 199 0.39 -21.12 19.92
CA GLN A 199 -0.70 -22.10 19.84
C GLN A 199 -1.76 -21.76 18.78
N PHE A 200 -1.77 -20.53 18.28
CA PHE A 200 -2.77 -20.05 17.33
C PHE A 200 -2.15 -19.11 16.28
N PRO A 201 -2.79 -18.99 15.10
CA PRO A 201 -2.36 -18.09 14.04
C PRO A 201 -2.20 -16.63 14.50
N LEU A 202 -1.45 -15.83 13.75
CA LEU A 202 -1.35 -14.40 14.03
C LEU A 202 -2.67 -13.71 13.68
N ASN A 203 -3.09 -12.76 14.51
CA ASN A 203 -4.22 -11.88 14.19
C ASN A 203 -3.78 -10.70 13.34
N GLU A 204 -2.53 -10.26 13.50
CA GLU A 204 -1.91 -9.20 12.71
C GLU A 204 -0.42 -9.41 12.48
N THR A 205 0.12 -8.79 11.43
CA THR A 205 1.55 -8.89 11.09
C THR A 205 2.45 -8.22 12.14
N THR A 206 1.99 -7.15 12.78
CA THR A 206 2.76 -6.40 13.80
C THR A 206 3.00 -7.18 15.09
N GLU A 207 2.29 -8.29 15.33
CA GLU A 207 2.64 -9.23 16.41
C GLU A 207 4.06 -9.80 16.25
N LEU A 208 4.64 -9.78 15.04
CA LEU A 208 6.04 -10.17 14.81
C LEU A 208 7.06 -9.20 15.43
N LEU A 209 6.65 -8.00 15.86
CA LEU A 209 7.52 -7.06 16.58
C LEU A 209 7.90 -7.55 17.97
N ASN A 210 7.22 -8.58 18.49
CA ASN A 210 7.61 -9.27 19.71
C ASN A 210 8.87 -10.12 19.54
N ILE A 211 9.23 -10.44 18.29
CA ILE A 211 10.52 -11.05 17.97
C ILE A 211 11.58 -9.96 18.09
N LYS A 212 12.78 -10.30 18.57
CA LYS A 212 13.94 -9.39 18.60
C LYS A 212 14.49 -9.10 17.20
N PHE A 213 13.65 -8.58 16.30
CA PHE A 213 14.03 -8.05 15.00
C PHE A 213 14.41 -6.59 15.16
N GLY A 214 15.70 -6.30 15.37
CA GLY A 214 16.17 -4.92 15.47
C GLY A 214 15.80 -4.09 14.23
N TYR A 215 15.86 -4.72 13.06
CA TYR A 215 15.64 -4.09 11.76
C TYR A 215 14.22 -3.52 11.55
N PHE A 216 13.19 -4.23 12.01
CA PHE A 216 11.80 -3.82 11.74
C PHE A 216 11.27 -2.74 12.68
N LYS A 217 12.00 -2.38 13.75
CA LYS A 217 11.57 -1.31 14.68
C LYS A 217 11.31 0.02 13.97
N GLU A 218 12.18 0.36 13.01
CA GLU A 218 12.07 1.59 12.21
C GLU A 218 11.36 1.36 10.87
N ASN A 219 11.09 0.11 10.50
CA ASN A 219 10.59 -0.30 9.18
C ASN A 219 9.33 -1.17 9.30
N VAL A 220 8.40 -0.77 10.17
CA VAL A 220 7.14 -1.51 10.38
C VAL A 220 6.23 -1.38 9.16
N PHE A 221 5.78 -0.15 8.88
CA PHE A 221 4.83 0.15 7.81
C PHE A 221 5.54 0.56 6.54
N TYR A 222 5.08 0.03 5.41
CA TYR A 222 5.65 0.36 4.10
C TYR A 222 5.70 1.87 3.87
N ARG A 223 6.81 2.32 3.28
CA ARG A 223 6.94 3.66 2.73
C ARG A 223 7.62 3.52 1.38
N PRO A 224 6.95 3.88 0.27
CA PRO A 224 7.60 3.96 -1.03
C PRO A 224 8.85 4.85 -0.95
N SER A 225 9.98 4.31 -1.43
CA SER A 225 11.25 5.03 -1.48
C SER A 225 11.16 6.23 -2.41
N ILE A 226 11.81 7.32 -2.02
CA ILE A 226 12.03 8.48 -2.88
C ILE A 226 13.32 8.24 -3.68
N SER A 227 13.40 8.81 -4.88
CA SER A 227 14.59 8.68 -5.74
C SER A 227 15.89 8.99 -4.98
N GLY A 228 16.86 8.07 -5.05
CA GLY A 228 18.14 8.19 -4.35
C GLY A 228 18.20 7.55 -2.96
N GLU A 229 17.07 7.09 -2.39
CA GLU A 229 17.07 6.34 -1.13
C GLU A 229 17.51 4.88 -1.33
N LYS A 230 18.15 4.30 -0.31
CA LYS A 230 18.49 2.88 -0.30
C LYS A 230 17.20 2.05 -0.29
N LYS A 231 17.19 0.94 -1.05
CA LYS A 231 16.10 -0.05 -1.01
C LYS A 231 15.96 -0.60 0.41
N GLN A 232 14.75 -0.54 0.95
CA GLN A 232 14.40 -1.02 2.29
C GLN A 232 13.32 -2.09 2.22
N ILE A 233 13.28 -2.94 3.25
CA ILE A 233 12.26 -3.97 3.45
C ILE A 233 11.42 -3.56 4.65
N PHE A 234 10.10 -3.69 4.53
CA PHE A 234 9.16 -3.31 5.59
C PHE A 234 8.36 -4.53 6.06
N LEU A 235 8.06 -4.58 7.35
CA LEU A 235 7.39 -5.73 7.97
C LEU A 235 6.02 -5.98 7.33
N THR A 236 5.18 -4.95 7.25
CA THR A 236 3.83 -5.05 6.67
C THR A 236 3.83 -5.14 5.14
N ASP A 237 4.98 -5.00 4.49
CA ASP A 237 5.11 -5.12 3.04
C ASP A 237 5.68 -6.48 2.64
N LEU A 238 6.50 -7.10 3.48
CA LEU A 238 7.00 -8.45 3.27
C LEU A 238 5.95 -9.51 3.65
N PHE A 239 5.25 -9.30 4.77
CA PHE A 239 4.35 -10.27 5.35
C PHE A 239 2.90 -9.81 5.40
N THR A 240 1.98 -10.77 5.34
CA THR A 240 0.55 -10.58 5.56
C THR A 240 -0.04 -11.71 6.40
N VAL A 241 -1.23 -11.47 6.93
CA VAL A 241 -2.10 -12.48 7.55
C VAL A 241 -3.50 -12.50 6.91
N TRP A 242 -3.75 -11.59 5.96
CA TRP A 242 -5.10 -11.29 5.49
C TRP A 242 -5.57 -12.18 4.34
N THR A 243 -4.65 -12.63 3.49
CA THR A 243 -5.00 -13.40 2.28
C THR A 243 -5.43 -14.82 2.61
N GLN A 244 -6.13 -15.47 1.67
CA GLN A 244 -6.40 -16.91 1.77
C GLN A 244 -5.38 -17.76 1.02
N ASP A 245 -4.56 -17.13 0.17
CA ASP A 245 -3.56 -17.78 -0.65
C ASP A 245 -2.26 -17.99 0.13
N ASN A 246 -1.60 -19.11 -0.13
CA ASN A 246 -0.22 -19.35 0.33
C ASN A 246 0.83 -18.96 -0.72
N LYS A 247 0.38 -18.58 -1.92
CA LYS A 247 1.22 -18.22 -3.07
C LYS A 247 1.26 -16.70 -3.30
N LEU A 248 2.31 -16.25 -3.98
CA LEU A 248 2.55 -14.87 -4.37
C LEU A 248 1.93 -14.56 -5.73
N GLU A 249 1.30 -13.38 -5.84
CA GLU A 249 0.77 -12.82 -7.08
C GLU A 249 1.88 -12.10 -7.88
N PRO A 250 2.38 -12.69 -8.99
CA PRO A 250 3.54 -12.15 -9.71
C PRO A 250 3.26 -10.80 -10.38
N TRP A 251 2.00 -10.49 -10.71
CA TRP A 251 1.62 -9.20 -11.27
C TRP A 251 1.73 -8.05 -10.27
N LEU A 252 1.65 -8.36 -8.96
CA LEU A 252 1.47 -7.38 -7.90
C LEU A 252 2.41 -7.62 -6.72
N LEU A 253 3.62 -8.12 -6.97
CA LEU A 253 4.63 -8.34 -5.93
C LEU A 253 4.85 -7.06 -5.11
N SER A 254 4.88 -7.19 -3.78
CA SER A 254 5.23 -6.09 -2.88
C SER A 254 6.66 -5.59 -3.12
N ASN A 255 6.96 -4.36 -2.74
CA ASN A 255 8.30 -3.80 -2.93
C ASN A 255 9.35 -4.61 -2.15
N SER A 256 9.03 -5.03 -0.93
CA SER A 256 9.92 -5.80 -0.07
C SER A 256 10.24 -7.18 -0.65
N VAL A 257 9.25 -7.86 -1.23
CA VAL A 257 9.48 -9.12 -1.96
C VAL A 257 10.31 -8.86 -3.20
N GLN A 258 10.03 -7.80 -3.96
CA GLN A 258 10.85 -7.41 -5.11
C GLN A 258 12.31 -7.15 -4.73
N VAL A 259 12.56 -6.44 -3.62
CA VAL A 259 13.91 -6.15 -3.10
C VAL A 259 14.64 -7.45 -2.74
N LEU A 260 14.00 -8.36 -2.01
CA LEU A 260 14.58 -9.67 -1.68
C LEU A 260 14.82 -10.54 -2.92
N LEU A 261 14.02 -10.40 -3.96
CA LEU A 261 14.22 -11.11 -5.22
C LEU A 261 15.21 -10.41 -6.17
N GLY A 262 15.70 -9.23 -5.81
CA GLY A 262 16.60 -8.43 -6.66
C GLY A 262 15.93 -7.92 -7.94
N LEU A 263 14.62 -7.71 -7.90
CA LEU A 263 13.80 -7.17 -8.98
C LEU A 263 13.84 -5.63 -8.96
N ASP A 264 13.56 -5.01 -10.12
CA ASP A 264 13.69 -3.57 -10.29
C ASP A 264 12.47 -2.86 -10.90
N ALA A 265 11.26 -3.22 -10.48
CA ALA A 265 10.03 -2.68 -11.07
C ALA A 265 9.56 -1.32 -10.52
N ASN A 266 10.23 -0.77 -9.50
CA ASN A 266 9.78 0.46 -8.82
C ASN A 266 10.68 1.69 -9.07
N GLN A 267 11.67 1.64 -9.96
CA GLN A 267 12.55 2.79 -10.23
C GLN A 267 11.97 3.82 -11.21
N ASP A 268 10.99 3.43 -12.04
CA ASP A 268 10.44 4.35 -13.03
C ASP A 268 9.50 5.40 -12.41
N ASN A 269 9.44 6.61 -12.97
CA ASN A 269 8.40 7.56 -12.62
C ASN A 269 7.01 7.05 -13.10
N ILE A 270 5.92 7.63 -12.58
CA ILE A 270 4.55 7.21 -12.92
C ILE A 270 4.29 7.30 -14.44
N GLU A 271 4.87 8.30 -15.10
CA GLU A 271 4.70 8.56 -16.53
C GLU A 271 5.27 7.42 -17.39
N LYS A 272 6.51 6.99 -17.13
CA LYS A 272 7.10 5.83 -17.82
C LYS A 272 6.29 4.56 -17.57
N ARG A 273 5.80 4.37 -16.34
CA ARG A 273 4.95 3.21 -16.02
C ARG A 273 3.63 3.26 -16.81
N ASN A 274 3.01 4.42 -16.95
CA ASN A 274 1.80 4.61 -17.76
C ASN A 274 2.02 4.24 -19.24
N GLN A 275 3.23 4.42 -19.78
CA GLN A 275 3.54 4.06 -21.16
C GLN A 275 3.70 2.55 -21.36
N VAL A 276 4.25 1.82 -20.38
CA VAL A 276 4.53 0.37 -20.47
C VAL A 276 3.32 -0.48 -20.07
N VAL A 277 2.45 0.02 -19.19
CA VAL A 277 1.30 -0.73 -18.66
C VAL A 277 0.34 -1.25 -19.75
N PRO A 278 -0.03 -0.50 -20.80
CA PRO A 278 -0.90 -1.02 -21.86
C PRO A 278 -0.34 -2.27 -22.54
N ASP A 279 0.94 -2.25 -22.90
CA ASP A 279 1.62 -3.39 -23.51
C ASP A 279 1.74 -4.57 -22.54
N TRP A 280 2.02 -4.29 -21.27
CA TRP A 280 2.07 -5.32 -20.22
C TRP A 280 0.71 -6.01 -20.05
N ILE A 281 -0.38 -5.23 -19.99
CA ILE A 281 -1.75 -5.73 -19.84
C ILE A 281 -2.24 -6.46 -21.08
N SER A 282 -1.75 -6.10 -22.28
CA SER A 282 -2.09 -6.82 -23.52
C SER A 282 -1.71 -8.30 -23.46
N LYS A 283 -0.69 -8.65 -22.67
CA LYS A 283 -0.19 -10.01 -22.45
C LYS A 283 -0.89 -10.75 -21.31
N PHE A 284 -1.85 -10.12 -20.63
CA PHE A 284 -2.62 -10.74 -19.56
C PHE A 284 -3.48 -11.90 -20.09
N LYS A 285 -3.47 -13.01 -19.36
CA LYS A 285 -4.28 -14.21 -19.62
C LYS A 285 -4.82 -14.78 -18.31
N SER A 286 -5.76 -15.71 -18.42
CA SER A 286 -6.44 -16.31 -17.26
C SER A 286 -5.54 -17.23 -16.43
N SER A 287 -4.56 -17.89 -17.07
CA SER A 287 -3.62 -18.81 -16.44
C SER A 287 -2.23 -18.72 -17.07
N PHE A 288 -1.19 -18.89 -16.25
CA PHE A 288 0.22 -18.71 -16.59
C PHE A 288 1.04 -19.96 -16.30
N ASP A 289 1.94 -20.27 -17.23
CA ASP A 289 3.09 -21.13 -17.04
C ASP A 289 4.32 -20.22 -16.94
N TRP A 290 4.66 -19.82 -15.72
CA TRP A 290 5.72 -18.83 -15.50
C TRP A 290 7.08 -19.23 -16.05
N SER A 291 7.34 -20.54 -16.20
CA SER A 291 8.58 -21.02 -16.82
C SER A 291 8.72 -20.59 -18.29
N LYS A 292 7.59 -20.40 -18.98
CA LYS A 292 7.54 -19.95 -20.38
C LYS A 292 7.18 -18.47 -20.49
N ASP A 293 6.25 -18.01 -19.66
CA ASP A 293 5.62 -16.70 -19.81
C ASP A 293 6.39 -15.56 -19.13
N TRP A 294 7.19 -15.84 -18.10
CA TRP A 294 7.81 -14.78 -17.29
C TRP A 294 8.69 -13.85 -18.12
N ASN A 295 9.52 -14.41 -19.01
CA ASN A 295 10.46 -13.61 -19.78
C ASN A 295 9.76 -12.72 -20.82
N ASP A 296 8.58 -13.12 -21.29
CA ASP A 296 7.81 -12.33 -22.24
C ASP A 296 6.95 -11.26 -21.55
N ILE A 297 6.46 -11.57 -20.34
CA ILE A 297 5.48 -10.74 -19.62
C ILE A 297 6.14 -9.86 -18.55
N LEU A 298 6.94 -10.47 -17.67
CA LEU A 298 7.41 -9.86 -16.43
C LEU A 298 8.87 -9.40 -16.46
N LYS A 299 9.73 -10.03 -17.27
CA LYS A 299 11.13 -9.57 -17.44
C LYS A 299 11.25 -8.11 -17.88
N PRO A 300 10.43 -7.57 -18.81
CA PRO A 300 10.52 -6.15 -19.17
C PRO A 300 10.26 -5.20 -18.00
N VAL A 301 9.48 -5.65 -17.00
CA VAL A 301 9.08 -4.83 -15.85
C VAL A 301 9.99 -5.06 -14.65
N TYR A 302 10.29 -6.30 -14.31
CA TYR A 302 11.15 -6.65 -13.18
C TYR A 302 12.64 -6.65 -13.51
N GLN A 303 13.00 -6.51 -14.78
CA GLN A 303 14.37 -6.49 -15.30
C GLN A 303 15.20 -7.72 -14.90
N ARG A 304 14.52 -8.86 -14.74
CA ARG A 304 15.12 -10.13 -14.30
C ARG A 304 14.53 -11.29 -15.07
N GLU A 305 15.41 -12.22 -15.48
CA GLU A 305 15.01 -13.45 -16.13
C GLU A 305 14.46 -14.47 -15.13
N PHE A 306 13.56 -15.32 -15.60
CA PHE A 306 12.95 -16.37 -14.76
C PHE A 306 14.00 -17.29 -14.14
N THR A 307 15.02 -17.68 -14.91
CA THR A 307 16.13 -18.54 -14.48
C THR A 307 17.00 -17.95 -13.38
N SER A 308 16.94 -16.62 -13.19
CA SER A 308 17.68 -15.93 -12.12
C SER A 308 16.93 -15.89 -10.79
N LEU A 309 15.65 -16.28 -10.78
CA LEU A 309 14.87 -16.38 -9.55
C LEU A 309 15.32 -17.61 -8.73
N PRO A 310 15.19 -17.58 -7.40
CA PRO A 310 15.40 -18.77 -6.58
C PRO A 310 14.56 -19.93 -7.10
N HIS A 311 15.17 -21.09 -7.35
CA HIS A 311 14.49 -22.25 -7.93
C HIS A 311 13.25 -22.65 -7.13
N ASP A 312 13.33 -22.56 -5.80
CA ASP A 312 12.23 -22.91 -4.92
C ASP A 312 11.05 -21.93 -5.04
N LEU A 313 11.27 -20.67 -5.46
CA LEU A 313 10.21 -19.65 -5.61
C LEU A 313 9.12 -20.06 -6.60
N VAL A 314 9.47 -20.78 -7.67
CA VAL A 314 8.59 -21.06 -8.82
C VAL A 314 7.28 -21.72 -8.38
N GLY A 315 7.38 -22.68 -7.45
CA GLY A 315 6.24 -23.41 -6.92
C GLY A 315 5.25 -22.55 -6.11
N PHE A 316 5.72 -21.39 -5.65
CA PHE A 316 4.98 -20.44 -4.82
C PHE A 316 4.41 -19.27 -5.60
N LEU A 317 4.55 -19.23 -6.92
CA LEU A 317 3.91 -18.22 -7.77
C LEU A 317 2.50 -18.67 -8.17
N ASN A 318 1.53 -17.77 -8.06
CA ASN A 318 0.17 -18.02 -8.52
C ASN A 318 0.12 -18.11 -10.05
N SER A 319 -0.37 -19.24 -10.57
CA SER A 319 -0.60 -19.42 -12.00
C SER A 319 -1.90 -18.78 -12.48
N THR A 320 -2.82 -18.43 -11.59
CA THR A 320 -4.06 -17.70 -11.92
C THR A 320 -4.11 -16.42 -11.11
N PHE A 321 -4.70 -15.36 -11.65
CA PHE A 321 -4.81 -14.10 -10.92
C PHE A 321 -5.82 -14.21 -9.77
N THR A 322 -5.36 -14.01 -8.53
CA THR A 322 -6.18 -14.19 -7.30
C THR A 322 -6.22 -12.98 -6.38
N ALA A 323 -5.67 -11.83 -6.82
CA ALA A 323 -5.61 -10.62 -6.00
C ALA A 323 -7.00 -10.17 -5.52
N LYS A 324 -7.22 -10.23 -4.20
CA LYS A 324 -8.49 -9.85 -3.56
C LYS A 324 -8.31 -8.91 -2.40
N ILE A 325 -7.09 -8.74 -1.89
CA ILE A 325 -6.85 -7.91 -0.71
C ILE A 325 -5.73 -6.93 -1.02
N PHE A 326 -5.97 -5.68 -0.69
CA PHE A 326 -5.06 -4.57 -0.88
C PHE A 326 -4.89 -3.82 0.43
N SER A 327 -3.69 -3.31 0.66
CA SER A 327 -3.45 -2.35 1.72
C SER A 327 -3.25 -0.96 1.17
N VAL A 328 -3.74 0.04 1.88
CA VAL A 328 -3.62 1.45 1.50
C VAL A 328 -2.94 2.19 2.63
N ILE A 329 -1.91 2.96 2.29
CA ILE A 329 -1.29 3.93 3.18
C ILE A 329 -1.70 5.31 2.68
N SER A 330 -2.26 6.13 3.57
CA SER A 330 -2.72 7.47 3.21
C SER A 330 -2.27 8.50 4.24
N TYR A 331 -1.57 9.54 3.78
CA TYR A 331 -1.07 10.64 4.59
C TYR A 331 -1.76 11.93 4.18
N GLY A 332 -2.54 12.52 5.09
CA GLY A 332 -3.11 13.86 4.94
C GLY A 332 -2.27 14.89 5.68
N THR A 333 -1.85 15.96 5.01
CA THR A 333 -1.07 17.05 5.60
C THR A 333 -1.77 18.38 5.40
N VAL A 334 -2.00 19.13 6.49
CA VAL A 334 -2.66 20.44 6.48
C VAL A 334 -1.88 21.36 7.42
N ALA A 335 -1.41 22.51 6.90
CA ALA A 335 -0.63 23.50 7.67
C ALA A 335 0.52 22.88 8.50
N GLY A 336 1.24 21.92 7.92
CA GLY A 336 2.35 21.20 8.58
C GLY A 336 1.95 20.06 9.52
N VAL A 337 0.65 19.90 9.82
CA VAL A 337 0.16 18.76 10.62
C VAL A 337 -0.12 17.58 9.69
N THR A 338 0.57 16.47 9.90
CA THR A 338 0.33 15.21 9.15
C THR A 338 -0.43 14.20 10.00
N GLN A 339 -1.44 13.58 9.42
CA GLN A 339 -2.11 12.39 9.95
C GLN A 339 -1.93 11.23 8.96
N LYS A 340 -1.72 10.03 9.49
CA LYS A 340 -1.38 8.85 8.70
C LYS A 340 -2.35 7.73 9.02
N VAL A 341 -2.84 7.07 7.99
CA VAL A 341 -3.70 5.88 8.13
C VAL A 341 -3.19 4.73 7.27
N TYR A 342 -3.39 3.52 7.78
CA TYR A 342 -3.21 2.26 7.07
C TYR A 342 -4.52 1.51 7.04
N GLY A 343 -5.02 1.17 5.85
CA GLY A 343 -6.28 0.45 5.64
C GLY A 343 -6.06 -0.88 4.94
N ILE A 344 -6.82 -1.90 5.32
CA ILE A 344 -6.91 -3.18 4.61
C ILE A 344 -8.25 -3.22 3.88
N LEU A 345 -8.20 -3.35 2.56
CA LEU A 345 -9.34 -3.39 1.66
C LEU A 345 -9.50 -4.80 1.08
N GLN A 346 -10.74 -5.29 1.03
CA GLN A 346 -11.09 -6.56 0.40
C GLN A 346 -12.04 -6.33 -0.76
N LEU A 347 -11.66 -6.87 -1.92
CA LEU A 347 -12.46 -6.93 -3.13
C LEU A 347 -13.39 -8.15 -3.08
N THR A 348 -14.64 -7.92 -3.47
CA THR A 348 -15.64 -8.96 -3.68
C THR A 348 -16.27 -8.76 -5.04
N THR A 349 -16.33 -9.82 -5.85
CA THR A 349 -17.00 -9.76 -7.15
C THR A 349 -18.48 -10.07 -6.98
N LYS A 350 -19.34 -9.16 -7.42
CA LYS A 350 -20.80 -9.31 -7.38
C LYS A 350 -21.40 -8.67 -8.62
N ASN A 351 -22.27 -9.39 -9.34
CA ASN A 351 -23.02 -8.87 -10.50
C ASN A 351 -22.17 -8.11 -11.53
N ASP A 352 -21.06 -8.70 -11.99
CA ASP A 352 -20.11 -8.08 -12.94
C ASP A 352 -19.48 -6.76 -12.46
N ALA A 353 -19.46 -6.55 -11.14
CA ALA A 353 -18.76 -5.46 -10.47
C ALA A 353 -17.82 -5.99 -9.39
N VAL A 354 -16.77 -5.23 -9.12
CA VAL A 354 -15.87 -5.38 -7.99
C VAL A 354 -16.29 -4.35 -6.94
N GLU A 355 -16.86 -4.84 -5.85
CA GLU A 355 -17.16 -4.06 -4.65
C GLU A 355 -15.96 -4.13 -3.70
N VAL A 356 -15.63 -3.01 -3.08
CA VAL A 356 -14.48 -2.90 -2.16
C VAL A 356 -14.99 -2.59 -0.76
N SER A 357 -14.54 -3.37 0.22
CA SER A 357 -14.90 -3.19 1.63
C SER A 357 -13.66 -2.94 2.49
N LEU A 358 -13.75 -1.99 3.43
CA LEU A 358 -12.71 -1.76 4.43
C LEU A 358 -12.82 -2.83 5.53
N LYS A 359 -11.78 -3.66 5.67
CA LYS A 359 -11.71 -4.72 6.68
C LYS A 359 -11.12 -4.23 8.00
N LYS A 360 -10.11 -3.37 7.90
CA LYS A 360 -9.39 -2.86 9.07
C LYS A 360 -8.77 -1.50 8.75
N LEU A 361 -8.71 -0.64 9.76
CA LEU A 361 -8.09 0.68 9.69
C LEU A 361 -7.21 0.90 10.92
N TYR A 362 -6.04 1.48 10.72
CA TYR A 362 -5.07 1.83 11.74
C TYR A 362 -4.67 3.30 11.57
N TRP A 363 -4.54 4.01 12.69
CA TRP A 363 -3.85 5.30 12.75
C TRP A 363 -2.37 5.03 13.03
N LEU A 364 -1.48 5.65 12.26
CA LEU A 364 -0.02 5.44 12.36
C LEU A 364 0.69 6.59 13.07
#